data_AF-A0A945CXA6-F1
#
_entry.id   AF-A0A945CXA6-F1
#
_cell.length_a   1.000
_cell.length_b   1.000
_cell.length_c   1.000
_cell.angle_alpha   90.00
_cell.angle_beta   90.00
_cell.angle_gamma   90.00
#
_symmetry.space_group_name_H-M   'P 1'
#
loop_
_entity.id
_entity.type
_entity.pdbx_description
1 polymer ?
#
loop_
_entity_poly.entity_id
_entity_poly.type
_entity_poly.pdbx_seq_one_letter_code
_entity_poly.pdbx_strand_id
1 'polypeptide(L)'
;MPWRFYRYMLFDVLRQFAITATILVIVVAFGAAIKPLSSENLVSGWDTLKYLFLAIIPMLQFALPFAGAFAATICLHRMAQDNEFIAMAVCGQSYIRLLAPMAFFGVVLTIIVAVLTQSIIPMFIGKMAQAITADLPKLLKSSIEQETPFVQGDLVIWAKDIFPGADGQEERMALDQVAVAKLDRDGSASMYFTASAAVIDIARENNVTSLSVEMRNTTQWTRSAEGAGVLKGAPEGRLTHEINLPSLTNQRLTALSMGDLRNLQEHPEEYSYVKKAAISLKTNLSIYEFQTSIHNQVAETGELQCVSDEGDRRFVIEADGFDEGLFVAPIRVTAITDNGDRNVLNPERASLETEFELGVLQSTTLVMRDVVVGVGKIGENQRGEIVIPSLQIMGLSTQDVSEVVSTQSLLQRGDQLSPYNLRIKNSAANLRRHIVALDNHVAGRIGQRWAVSMLPLLAILLGSVLAIRYTNKMPLEVYALVFVPAVIALLLVFSGGQMIRDANVGTGFFVMWIGNIALVLFVILNWLKLRAT
;
A
#
# COMPACT_ATOMS: atom_id res chain seq x y z
N MET A 1 1.75 -42.09 -38.80
CA MET A 1 0.50 -41.42 -39.19
C MET A 1 -0.01 -40.32 -38.23
N PRO A 2 0.14 -40.36 -36.88
CA PRO A 2 -0.56 -39.38 -36.02
C PRO A 2 -0.02 -37.94 -36.15
N TRP A 3 1.24 -37.75 -36.52
CA TRP A 3 1.86 -36.42 -36.59
C TRP A 3 1.21 -35.47 -37.61
N ARG A 4 0.77 -35.98 -38.78
CA ARG A 4 0.09 -35.15 -39.78
C ARG A 4 -1.27 -34.66 -39.28
N PHE A 5 -2.02 -35.56 -38.65
CA PHE A 5 -3.31 -35.24 -38.04
C PHE A 5 -3.16 -34.24 -36.88
N TYR A 6 -2.14 -34.40 -36.03
CA TYR A 6 -1.86 -33.46 -34.95
C TYR A 6 -1.52 -32.07 -35.47
N ARG A 7 -0.68 -31.98 -36.50
CA ARG A 7 -0.34 -30.69 -37.13
C ARG A 7 -1.56 -30.03 -37.75
N TYR A 8 -2.39 -30.80 -38.45
CA TYR A 8 -3.64 -30.32 -39.03
C TYR A 8 -4.58 -29.76 -37.95
N MET A 9 -4.88 -30.56 -36.93
CA MET A 9 -5.75 -30.18 -35.80
C MET A 9 -5.22 -28.95 -35.07
N LEU A 10 -3.92 -28.94 -34.73
CA LEU A 10 -3.31 -27.85 -33.98
C LEU A 10 -3.26 -26.56 -34.80
N PHE A 11 -3.01 -26.64 -36.11
CA PHE A 11 -3.03 -25.46 -36.98
C PHE A 11 -4.43 -24.82 -37.05
N ASP A 12 -5.47 -25.63 -37.23
CA ASP A 12 -6.85 -25.15 -37.26
C ASP A 12 -7.27 -24.52 -35.92
N VAL A 13 -6.94 -25.18 -34.80
CA VAL A 13 -7.21 -24.66 -33.45
C VAL A 13 -6.42 -23.37 -33.18
N LEU A 14 -5.12 -23.32 -33.51
CA LEU A 14 -4.28 -22.13 -33.28
C LEU A 14 -4.75 -20.93 -34.11
N ARG A 15 -5.16 -21.16 -35.37
CA ARG A 15 -5.72 -20.11 -36.22
C ARG A 15 -7.00 -19.53 -35.61
N GLN A 16 -7.92 -20.40 -35.19
CA GLN A 16 -9.17 -19.97 -34.56
C GLN A 16 -8.90 -19.25 -33.22
N PHE A 17 -7.99 -19.80 -32.43
CA PHE A 17 -7.55 -19.22 -31.15
C PHE A 17 -6.99 -17.81 -31.33
N ALA A 18 -6.11 -17.57 -32.30
CA ALA A 18 -5.51 -16.25 -32.53
C ALA A 18 -6.56 -15.18 -32.84
N ILE A 19 -7.54 -15.51 -33.69
CA ILE A 19 -8.64 -14.60 -34.04
C ILE A 19 -9.50 -14.31 -32.80
N THR A 20 -9.96 -15.36 -32.11
CA THR A 20 -10.83 -15.20 -30.93
C THR A 20 -10.12 -14.48 -29.78
N ALA A 21 -8.85 -14.79 -29.52
CA ALA A 21 -8.06 -14.13 -28.49
C ALA A 21 -7.90 -12.65 -28.80
N THR A 22 -7.60 -12.28 -30.05
CA THR A 22 -7.47 -10.87 -30.46
C THR A 22 -8.76 -10.09 -30.20
N ILE A 23 -9.91 -10.62 -30.65
CA ILE A 23 -11.21 -9.98 -30.46
C ILE A 23 -11.53 -9.84 -28.96
N LEU A 24 -11.37 -10.92 -28.20
CA LEU A 24 -11.75 -10.94 -26.78
C LEU A 24 -10.85 -10.02 -25.94
N VAL A 25 -9.55 -9.97 -26.22
CA VAL A 25 -8.64 -9.05 -25.52
C VAL A 25 -9.01 -7.60 -25.77
N ILE A 26 -9.34 -7.22 -27.01
CA ILE A 26 -9.74 -5.84 -27.33
C ILE A 26 -11.01 -5.45 -26.57
N VAL A 27 -12.03 -6.32 -26.58
CA VAL A 27 -13.30 -6.06 -25.89
C VAL A 27 -13.10 -5.94 -24.37
N VAL A 28 -12.33 -6.86 -23.78
CA VAL A 28 -12.09 -6.86 -22.33
C VAL A 28 -11.20 -5.69 -21.91
N ALA A 29 -10.18 -5.33 -22.70
CA ALA A 29 -9.34 -4.16 -22.45
C ALA A 29 -10.12 -2.86 -22.50
N PHE A 30 -11.03 -2.72 -23.46
CA PHE A 30 -11.93 -1.57 -23.52
C PHE A 30 -12.84 -1.52 -22.28
N GLY A 31 -13.46 -2.64 -21.90
CA GLY A 31 -14.29 -2.72 -20.69
C GLY A 31 -13.53 -2.35 -19.41
N ALA A 32 -12.28 -2.79 -19.27
CA ALA A 32 -11.43 -2.45 -18.14
C ALA A 32 -10.99 -0.98 -18.11
N ALA A 33 -10.94 -0.33 -19.28
CA ALA A 33 -10.61 1.09 -19.40
C ALA A 33 -11.79 2.01 -19.05
N ILE A 34 -13.05 1.54 -19.08
CA ILE A 34 -14.23 2.37 -18.79
C ILE A 34 -14.12 3.09 -17.44
N LYS A 35 -13.81 2.35 -16.35
CA LYS A 35 -13.77 2.96 -15.01
C LYS A 35 -12.69 4.05 -14.89
N PRO A 36 -11.41 3.80 -15.26
CA PRO A 36 -10.39 4.85 -15.32
C PRO A 36 -10.73 6.03 -16.23
N LEU A 37 -11.40 5.79 -17.36
CA LEU A 37 -11.80 6.84 -18.30
C LEU A 37 -13.00 7.66 -17.84
N SER A 38 -13.85 7.07 -17.01
CA SER A 38 -14.98 7.77 -16.39
C SER A 38 -14.57 8.61 -15.18
N SER A 39 -13.44 8.31 -14.54
CA SER A 39 -12.86 9.22 -13.55
C SER A 39 -12.22 10.39 -14.27
N GLU A 40 -12.51 11.61 -13.84
CA GLU A 40 -12.02 12.91 -14.37
C GLU A 40 -10.47 13.07 -14.36
N ASN A 41 -9.74 11.99 -14.10
CA ASN A 41 -8.29 11.92 -13.93
C ASN A 41 -7.50 11.67 -15.23
N LEU A 42 -8.14 11.57 -16.40
CA LEU A 42 -7.44 11.39 -17.67
C LEU A 42 -7.67 12.62 -18.56
N VAL A 43 -6.67 13.51 -18.58
CA VAL A 43 -6.76 14.87 -19.12
C VAL A 43 -6.66 14.91 -20.66
N SER A 44 -6.09 13.87 -21.31
CA SER A 44 -5.87 13.83 -22.77
C SER A 44 -6.27 12.51 -23.44
N GLY A 45 -6.78 12.60 -24.68
CA GLY A 45 -7.14 11.45 -25.50
C GLY A 45 -5.95 10.55 -25.89
N TRP A 46 -4.72 11.11 -25.92
CA TRP A 46 -3.51 10.33 -26.17
C TRP A 46 -3.10 9.48 -24.95
N ASP A 47 -3.23 10.04 -23.75
CA ASP A 47 -2.93 9.33 -22.49
C ASP A 47 -3.94 8.20 -22.25
N THR A 48 -5.20 8.44 -22.61
CA THR A 48 -6.25 7.41 -22.71
C THR A 48 -5.83 6.25 -23.62
N LEU A 49 -5.35 6.55 -24.83
CA LEU A 49 -4.96 5.53 -25.79
C LEU A 49 -3.73 4.75 -25.32
N LYS A 50 -2.74 5.43 -24.74
CA LYS A 50 -1.56 4.81 -24.13
C LYS A 50 -1.95 3.88 -22.98
N TYR A 51 -2.87 4.30 -22.12
CA TYR A 51 -3.40 3.47 -21.04
C TYR A 51 -4.12 2.23 -21.59
N LEU A 52 -4.94 2.38 -22.63
CA LEU A 52 -5.63 1.27 -23.28
C LEU A 52 -4.64 0.23 -23.85
N PHE A 53 -3.57 0.69 -24.52
CA PHE A 53 -2.51 -0.19 -25.01
C PHE A 53 -1.79 -0.94 -23.89
N LEU A 54 -1.51 -0.27 -22.77
CA LEU A 54 -0.91 -0.92 -21.60
C LEU A 54 -1.86 -1.94 -20.95
N ALA A 55 -3.17 -1.69 -20.99
CA ALA A 55 -4.20 -2.55 -20.40
C ALA A 55 -4.40 -3.88 -21.17
N ILE A 56 -4.06 -3.95 -22.46
CA ILE A 56 -4.17 -5.18 -23.28
C ILE A 56 -3.48 -6.37 -22.62
N ILE A 57 -2.29 -6.15 -22.04
CA ILE A 57 -1.46 -7.25 -21.50
C ILE A 57 -2.05 -7.84 -20.21
N PRO A 58 -2.41 -7.05 -19.18
CA PRO A 58 -3.16 -7.55 -18.04
C PRO A 58 -4.45 -8.29 -18.41
N MET A 59 -5.10 -7.93 -19.53
CA MET A 59 -6.36 -8.55 -19.95
C MET A 59 -6.21 -9.88 -20.69
N LEU A 60 -5.01 -10.21 -21.18
CA LEU A 60 -4.72 -11.51 -21.78
C LEU A 60 -5.03 -12.67 -20.83
N GLN A 61 -4.77 -12.53 -19.52
CA GLN A 61 -5.06 -13.60 -18.56
C GLN A 61 -6.54 -13.99 -18.50
N PHE A 62 -7.44 -13.05 -18.83
CA PHE A 62 -8.87 -13.29 -18.89
C PHE A 62 -9.30 -13.83 -20.25
N ALA A 63 -8.71 -13.34 -21.34
CA ALA A 63 -9.12 -13.73 -22.68
C ALA A 63 -8.60 -15.11 -23.11
N LEU A 64 -7.34 -15.44 -22.79
CA LEU A 64 -6.67 -16.65 -23.29
C LEU A 64 -7.40 -17.96 -22.92
N PRO A 65 -7.85 -18.20 -21.67
CA PRO A 65 -8.56 -19.43 -21.32
C PRO A 65 -9.83 -19.65 -22.14
N PHE A 66 -10.64 -18.59 -22.32
CA PHE A 66 -11.91 -18.69 -23.04
C PHE A 66 -11.71 -18.77 -24.55
N ALA A 67 -10.75 -18.03 -25.10
CA ALA A 67 -10.40 -18.13 -26.51
C ALA A 67 -9.87 -19.52 -26.86
N GLY A 68 -9.01 -20.10 -26.00
CA GLY A 68 -8.49 -21.46 -26.17
C GLY A 68 -9.59 -22.51 -26.11
N ALA A 69 -10.49 -22.40 -25.13
CA ALA A 69 -11.64 -23.29 -25.00
C ALA A 69 -12.60 -23.19 -26.19
N PHE A 70 -12.89 -21.98 -26.68
CA PHE A 70 -13.74 -21.75 -27.84
C PHE A 70 -13.16 -22.37 -29.11
N ALA A 71 -11.88 -22.10 -29.37
CA ALA A 71 -11.17 -22.62 -30.53
C ALA A 71 -11.12 -24.17 -30.52
N ALA A 72 -10.75 -24.76 -29.38
CA ALA A 72 -10.73 -26.21 -29.22
C ALA A 72 -12.14 -26.80 -29.43
N THR A 73 -13.16 -26.21 -28.79
CA THR A 73 -14.53 -26.73 -28.87
C THR A 73 -15.06 -26.71 -30.30
N ILE A 74 -14.96 -25.58 -31.02
CA ILE A 74 -15.53 -25.46 -32.37
C ILE A 74 -14.77 -26.32 -33.38
N CYS A 75 -13.44 -26.28 -33.38
CA CYS A 75 -12.65 -27.06 -34.33
C CYS A 75 -12.86 -28.56 -34.12
N LEU A 76 -12.84 -29.04 -32.88
CA LEU A 76 -13.05 -30.45 -32.60
C LEU A 76 -14.50 -30.88 -32.85
N HIS A 77 -15.47 -30.00 -32.60
CA HIS A 77 -16.87 -30.30 -32.86
C HIS A 77 -17.12 -30.45 -34.37
N ARG A 78 -16.54 -29.58 -35.20
CA ARG A 78 -16.57 -29.72 -36.66
C ARG A 78 -15.95 -31.05 -37.11
N MET A 79 -14.74 -31.36 -36.64
CA MET A 79 -14.07 -32.63 -36.96
C MET A 79 -14.85 -33.86 -36.47
N ALA A 80 -15.57 -33.75 -35.36
CA ALA A 80 -16.44 -34.82 -34.84
C ALA A 80 -17.70 -34.99 -35.70
N GLN A 81 -18.29 -33.89 -36.18
CA GLN A 81 -19.43 -33.91 -37.11
C GLN A 81 -19.04 -34.49 -38.48
N ASP A 82 -17.84 -34.20 -38.95
CA ASP A 82 -17.27 -34.75 -40.19
C ASP A 82 -16.77 -36.20 -40.02
N ASN A 83 -17.05 -36.84 -38.87
CA ASN A 83 -16.67 -38.20 -38.52
C ASN A 83 -15.15 -38.50 -38.56
N GLU A 84 -14.29 -37.47 -38.53
CA GLU A 84 -12.83 -37.65 -38.57
C GLU A 84 -12.32 -38.40 -37.32
N PHE A 85 -12.89 -38.11 -36.15
CA PHE A 85 -12.55 -38.80 -34.91
C PHE A 85 -12.94 -40.27 -34.92
N ILE A 86 -14.11 -40.61 -35.48
CA ILE A 86 -14.59 -41.99 -35.60
C ILE A 86 -13.71 -42.76 -36.60
N ALA A 87 -13.40 -42.16 -37.75
CA ALA A 87 -12.52 -42.76 -38.75
C ALA A 87 -11.14 -43.10 -38.17
N MET A 88 -10.56 -42.18 -37.39
CA MET A 88 -9.29 -42.40 -36.69
C MET A 88 -9.38 -43.44 -35.57
N ALA A 89 -10.50 -43.49 -34.84
CA ALA A 89 -10.74 -44.49 -33.80
C ALA A 89 -10.82 -45.92 -34.37
N VAL A 90 -11.51 -46.10 -35.51
CA VAL A 90 -11.59 -47.38 -36.23
C VAL A 90 -10.21 -47.85 -36.72
N CYS A 91 -9.29 -46.92 -37.01
CA CYS A 91 -7.89 -47.23 -37.34
C CYS A 91 -7.02 -47.59 -36.11
N GLY A 92 -7.65 -47.88 -34.96
CA GLY A 92 -6.97 -48.33 -33.74
C GLY A 92 -6.35 -47.21 -32.90
N GLN A 93 -6.67 -45.93 -33.16
CA GLN A 93 -6.20 -44.82 -32.32
C GLN A 93 -7.13 -44.58 -31.13
N SER A 94 -6.59 -44.68 -29.92
CA SER A 94 -7.34 -44.31 -28.70
C SER A 94 -7.68 -42.82 -28.67
N TYR A 95 -8.83 -42.46 -28.09
CA TYR A 95 -9.21 -41.05 -27.84
C TYR A 95 -8.16 -40.26 -27.03
N ILE A 96 -7.40 -40.91 -26.14
CA ILE A 96 -6.33 -40.25 -25.35
C ILE A 96 -5.26 -39.70 -26.30
N ARG A 97 -4.84 -40.55 -27.24
CA ARG A 97 -3.85 -40.19 -28.26
C ARG A 97 -4.44 -39.15 -29.22
N LEU A 98 -5.74 -39.17 -29.51
CA LEU A 98 -6.37 -38.16 -30.37
C LEU A 98 -6.47 -36.77 -29.69
N LEU A 99 -6.68 -36.72 -28.37
CA LEU A 99 -6.74 -35.47 -27.59
C LEU A 99 -5.39 -34.97 -27.08
N ALA A 100 -4.31 -35.75 -27.23
CA ALA A 100 -2.96 -35.35 -26.79
C ALA A 100 -2.51 -33.96 -27.31
N PRO A 101 -2.79 -33.54 -28.57
CA PRO A 101 -2.46 -32.20 -29.03
C PRO A 101 -3.19 -31.09 -28.27
N MET A 102 -4.43 -31.33 -27.82
CA MET A 102 -5.20 -30.36 -27.03
C MET A 102 -4.69 -30.26 -25.60
N ALA A 103 -4.28 -31.39 -25.01
CA ALA A 103 -3.59 -31.37 -23.71
C ALA A 103 -2.26 -30.61 -23.81
N PHE A 104 -1.47 -30.84 -24.85
CA PHE A 104 -0.23 -30.09 -25.11
C PHE A 104 -0.51 -28.59 -25.28
N PHE A 105 -1.49 -28.22 -26.10
CA PHE A 105 -1.89 -26.82 -26.28
C PHE A 105 -2.32 -26.18 -24.95
N GLY A 106 -3.12 -26.88 -24.14
CA GLY A 106 -3.54 -26.43 -22.83
C GLY A 106 -2.37 -26.21 -21.86
N VAL A 107 -1.40 -27.14 -21.83
CA VAL A 107 -0.20 -27.01 -20.99
C VAL A 107 0.65 -25.82 -21.44
N VAL A 108 0.88 -25.66 -22.75
CA VAL A 108 1.62 -24.50 -23.29
C VAL A 108 0.91 -23.20 -22.92
N LEU A 109 -0.42 -23.14 -23.05
CA LEU A 109 -1.18 -21.94 -22.73
C LEU A 109 -1.19 -21.65 -21.22
N THR A 110 -1.25 -22.68 -20.38
CA THR A 110 -1.07 -22.55 -18.93
C THR A 110 0.30 -21.98 -18.56
N ILE A 111 1.37 -22.43 -19.22
CA ILE A 111 2.73 -21.87 -19.01
C ILE A 111 2.77 -20.40 -19.44
N ILE A 112 2.19 -20.06 -20.60
CA ILE A 112 2.13 -18.68 -21.07
C ILE A 112 1.37 -17.79 -20.07
N VAL A 113 0.21 -18.22 -19.60
CA VAL A 113 -0.58 -17.47 -18.60
C VAL A 113 0.17 -17.39 -17.26
N ALA A 114 0.89 -18.43 -16.86
CA ALA A 114 1.73 -18.39 -15.65
C ALA A 114 2.85 -17.34 -15.78
N VAL A 115 3.57 -17.30 -16.90
CA VAL A 115 4.61 -16.27 -17.14
C VAL A 115 3.99 -14.87 -17.20
N LEU A 116 2.84 -14.72 -17.87
CA LEU A 116 2.11 -13.46 -17.92
C LEU A 116 1.76 -12.99 -16.51
N THR A 117 1.07 -13.81 -15.72
CA THR A 117 0.57 -13.42 -14.40
C THR A 117 1.67 -13.19 -13.38
N GLN A 118 2.80 -13.90 -13.47
CA GLN A 118 3.87 -13.81 -12.47
C GLN A 118 4.91 -12.72 -12.74
N SER A 119 5.12 -12.33 -14.00
CA SER A 119 6.21 -11.40 -14.36
C SER A 119 5.76 -10.25 -15.26
N ILE A 120 5.04 -10.54 -16.35
CA ILE A 120 4.75 -9.53 -17.37
C ILE A 120 3.61 -8.59 -16.93
N ILE A 121 2.49 -9.13 -16.44
CA ILE A 121 1.33 -8.37 -16.00
C ILE A 121 1.69 -7.40 -14.86
N PRO A 122 2.43 -7.81 -13.80
CA PRO A 122 2.87 -6.89 -12.75
C PRO A 122 3.63 -5.67 -13.30
N MET A 123 4.58 -5.90 -14.21
CA MET A 123 5.34 -4.82 -14.86
C MET A 123 4.43 -3.84 -15.61
N PHE A 124 3.44 -4.33 -16.35
CA PHE A 124 2.51 -3.47 -17.09
C PHE A 124 1.54 -2.73 -16.16
N ILE A 125 1.07 -3.35 -15.08
CA ILE A 125 0.29 -2.67 -14.04
C ILE A 125 1.12 -1.56 -13.39
N GLY A 126 2.41 -1.80 -13.14
CA GLY A 126 3.35 -0.77 -12.66
C GLY A 126 3.46 0.41 -13.63
N LYS A 127 3.68 0.13 -14.92
CA LYS A 127 3.71 1.17 -15.97
C LYS A 127 2.39 1.95 -16.07
N MET A 128 1.25 1.28 -15.89
CA MET A 128 -0.06 1.94 -15.85
C MET A 128 -0.21 2.86 -14.63
N ALA A 129 0.26 2.43 -13.46
CA ALA A 129 0.25 3.25 -12.26
C ALA A 129 1.17 4.48 -12.39
N GLN A 130 2.34 4.32 -13.01
CA GLN A 130 3.24 5.42 -13.34
C GLN A 130 2.61 6.40 -14.32
N ALA A 131 1.94 5.91 -15.37
CA ALA A 131 1.27 6.76 -16.35
C ALA A 131 0.22 7.67 -15.68
N ILE A 132 -0.55 7.15 -14.71
CA ILE A 132 -1.52 7.95 -13.95
C ILE A 132 -0.83 8.95 -13.01
N THR A 133 0.28 8.56 -12.36
CA THR A 133 0.99 9.41 -11.39
C THR A 133 1.81 10.52 -12.08
N ALA A 134 2.28 10.28 -13.30
CA ALA A 134 3.01 11.25 -14.11
C ALA A 134 2.19 12.51 -14.41
N ASP A 135 0.87 12.40 -14.37
CA ASP A 135 -0.06 13.50 -14.61
C ASP A 135 -0.50 14.21 -13.32
N LEU A 136 0.03 13.88 -12.13
CA LEU A 136 -0.38 14.52 -10.87
C LEU A 136 -0.27 16.07 -10.87
N PRO A 137 0.79 16.70 -11.41
CA PRO A 137 0.83 18.16 -11.55
C PRO A 137 -0.31 18.68 -12.45
N LYS A 138 -0.62 17.95 -13.53
CA LYS A 138 -1.72 18.29 -14.43
C LYS A 138 -3.09 18.09 -13.77
N LEU A 139 -3.24 17.07 -12.93
CA LEU A 139 -4.47 16.81 -12.17
C LEU A 139 -4.69 17.89 -11.12
N LEU A 140 -3.65 18.23 -10.36
CA LEU A 140 -3.69 19.34 -9.41
C LEU A 140 -4.07 20.64 -10.12
N LYS A 141 -3.41 20.94 -11.25
CA LYS A 141 -3.73 22.10 -12.09
C LYS A 141 -5.18 22.08 -12.57
N SER A 142 -5.63 20.98 -13.14
CA SER A 142 -7.00 20.85 -13.67
C SER A 142 -8.06 20.95 -12.58
N SER A 143 -7.85 20.37 -11.40
CA SER A 143 -8.80 20.48 -10.29
C SER A 143 -8.95 21.92 -9.82
N ILE A 144 -7.82 22.63 -9.66
CA ILE A 144 -7.79 24.03 -9.23
C ILE A 144 -8.40 24.94 -10.30
N GLU A 145 -8.07 24.76 -11.57
CA GLU A 145 -8.67 25.51 -12.69
C GLU A 145 -10.18 25.27 -12.81
N GLN A 146 -10.68 24.11 -12.35
CA GLN A 146 -12.12 23.79 -12.28
C GLN A 146 -12.78 24.24 -10.97
N GLU A 147 -12.08 24.98 -10.11
CA GLU A 147 -12.53 25.43 -8.78
C GLU A 147 -12.93 24.27 -7.85
N THR A 148 -12.39 23.07 -8.09
CA THR A 148 -12.64 21.88 -7.27
C THR A 148 -11.44 21.57 -6.36
N PRO A 149 -11.68 21.10 -5.13
CA PRO A 149 -10.58 20.67 -4.27
C PRO A 149 -9.91 19.42 -4.85
N PHE A 150 -8.59 19.44 -4.92
CA PHE A 150 -7.79 18.26 -5.24
C PHE A 150 -7.73 17.34 -4.03
N VAL A 151 -8.18 16.08 -4.19
CA VAL A 151 -8.25 15.10 -3.09
C VAL A 151 -7.35 13.91 -3.41
N GLN A 152 -6.36 13.66 -2.56
CA GLN A 152 -5.44 12.53 -2.69
C GLN A 152 -5.20 11.86 -1.32
N GLY A 153 -5.82 10.70 -1.11
CA GLY A 153 -5.69 9.95 0.15
C GLY A 153 -6.35 10.68 1.31
N ASP A 154 -5.57 11.00 2.34
CA ASP A 154 -5.98 11.81 3.49
C ASP A 154 -5.73 13.32 3.27
N LEU A 155 -5.16 13.73 2.14
CA LEU A 155 -4.83 15.11 1.84
C LEU A 155 -5.89 15.74 0.92
N VAL A 156 -6.35 16.93 1.31
CA VAL A 156 -7.24 17.78 0.50
C VAL A 156 -6.53 19.11 0.29
N ILE A 157 -6.40 19.53 -0.96
CA ILE A 157 -5.76 20.79 -1.37
C ILE A 157 -6.79 21.60 -2.15
N TRP A 158 -7.01 22.83 -1.73
CA TRP A 158 -7.77 23.83 -2.48
C TRP A 158 -6.89 25.07 -2.65
N ALA A 159 -6.96 25.68 -3.82
CA ALA A 159 -6.33 26.96 -4.10
C ALA A 159 -7.25 27.76 -5.02
N LYS A 160 -7.11 29.08 -4.99
CA LYS A 160 -7.88 29.94 -5.87
C LYS A 160 -7.32 29.94 -7.29
N ASP A 161 -6.01 30.14 -7.41
CA ASP A 161 -5.30 30.18 -8.69
C ASP A 161 -4.03 29.33 -8.63
N ILE A 162 -3.61 28.81 -9.79
CA ILE A 162 -2.36 28.07 -9.96
C ILE A 162 -1.54 28.65 -11.11
N PHE A 163 -0.26 28.88 -10.84
CA PHE A 163 0.72 29.38 -11.78
C PHE A 163 1.80 28.30 -11.97
N PRO A 164 1.84 27.60 -13.11
CA PRO A 164 2.90 26.64 -13.37
C PRO A 164 4.25 27.36 -13.50
N GLY A 165 5.33 26.66 -13.16
CA GLY A 165 6.70 27.11 -13.37
C GLY A 165 7.00 27.34 -14.86
N ALA A 166 8.07 28.09 -15.14
CA ALA A 166 8.52 28.36 -16.50
C ALA A 166 8.88 27.06 -17.26
N ASP A 167 8.95 27.12 -18.60
CA ASP A 167 9.28 25.98 -19.46
C ASP A 167 10.52 25.22 -18.94
N GLY A 168 10.33 23.92 -18.64
CA GLY A 168 11.35 23.05 -18.05
C GLY A 168 11.31 22.93 -16.52
N GLN A 169 10.43 23.66 -15.82
CA GLN A 169 10.14 23.55 -14.39
C GLN A 169 8.65 23.30 -14.12
N GLU A 170 7.99 22.48 -14.95
CA GLU A 170 6.56 22.11 -14.76
C GLU A 170 6.28 21.43 -13.41
N GLU A 171 7.32 20.94 -12.74
CA GLU A 171 7.26 20.29 -11.43
C GLU A 171 7.18 21.29 -10.26
N ARG A 172 7.46 22.58 -10.51
CA ARG A 172 7.30 23.67 -9.54
C ARG A 172 6.07 24.50 -9.88
N MET A 173 5.16 24.69 -8.93
CA MET A 173 3.91 25.42 -9.14
C MET A 173 3.69 26.39 -7.99
N ALA A 174 3.29 27.63 -8.30
CA ALA A 174 2.85 28.59 -7.31
C ALA A 174 1.32 28.57 -7.23
N LEU A 175 0.79 28.57 -6.01
CA LEU A 175 -0.63 28.57 -5.70
C LEU A 175 -0.99 29.86 -4.96
N ASP A 176 -2.07 30.51 -5.37
CA ASP A 176 -2.65 31.67 -4.67
C ASP A 176 -3.79 31.22 -3.75
N GLN A 177 -3.83 31.78 -2.54
CA GLN A 177 -4.84 31.54 -1.51
C GLN A 177 -5.14 30.06 -1.29
N VAL A 178 -4.24 29.38 -0.58
CA VAL A 178 -4.27 27.93 -0.44
C VAL A 178 -4.91 27.54 0.89
N ALA A 179 -5.73 26.51 0.85
CA ALA A 179 -6.20 25.77 2.02
C ALA A 179 -5.86 24.29 1.85
N VAL A 180 -5.19 23.71 2.84
CA VAL A 180 -4.85 22.29 2.86
C VAL A 180 -5.38 21.67 4.13
N ALA A 181 -6.00 20.50 4.01
CA ALA A 181 -6.47 19.72 5.14
C ALA A 181 -5.94 18.29 5.07
N LYS A 182 -5.54 17.75 6.22
CA LYS A 182 -5.28 16.34 6.43
C LYS A 182 -6.41 15.73 7.24
N LEU A 183 -7.08 14.73 6.69
CA LEU A 183 -8.23 14.07 7.27
C LEU A 183 -7.82 12.79 8.00
N ASP A 184 -8.46 12.51 9.12
CA ASP A 184 -8.36 11.21 9.79
C ASP A 184 -9.33 10.19 9.15
N ARG A 185 -9.27 8.92 9.57
CA ARG A 185 -10.12 7.82 9.06
C ARG A 185 -11.62 8.09 9.18
N ASP A 186 -12.02 8.90 10.16
CA ASP A 186 -13.41 9.29 10.40
C ASP A 186 -13.85 10.50 9.55
N GLY A 187 -13.02 10.94 8.60
CA GLY A 187 -13.29 12.10 7.73
C GLY A 187 -13.17 13.46 8.42
N SER A 188 -12.72 13.48 9.68
CA SER A 188 -12.51 14.71 10.43
C SER A 188 -11.08 15.22 10.26
N ALA A 189 -10.88 16.54 10.11
CA ALA A 189 -9.55 17.11 9.96
C ALA A 189 -8.67 16.86 11.21
N SER A 190 -7.53 16.18 11.04
CA SER A 190 -6.49 16.08 12.05
C SER A 190 -5.58 17.31 12.06
N MET A 191 -5.46 17.96 10.90
CA MET A 191 -4.68 19.17 10.67
C MET A 191 -5.31 19.94 9.50
N TYR A 192 -5.33 21.26 9.56
CA TYR A 192 -5.53 22.09 8.37
C TYR A 192 -4.66 23.34 8.45
N PHE A 193 -4.30 23.89 7.29
CA PHE A 193 -3.64 25.17 7.22
C PHE A 193 -4.16 25.99 6.05
N THR A 194 -4.08 27.31 6.19
CA THR A 194 -4.30 28.27 5.12
C THR A 194 -3.03 29.07 4.89
N ALA A 195 -2.79 29.53 3.67
CA ALA A 195 -1.65 30.36 3.31
C ALA A 195 -2.06 31.36 2.22
N SER A 196 -1.48 32.57 2.25
CA SER A 196 -1.76 33.55 1.19
C SER A 196 -1.13 33.14 -0.14
N ALA A 197 0.02 32.47 -0.08
CA ALA A 197 0.69 31.89 -1.24
C ALA A 197 1.40 30.61 -0.81
N ALA A 198 1.42 29.62 -1.69
CA ALA A 198 2.25 28.43 -1.52
C ALA A 198 3.02 28.12 -2.79
N VAL A 199 4.24 27.63 -2.65
CA VAL A 199 5.02 27.05 -3.74
C VAL A 199 5.11 25.56 -3.48
N ILE A 200 4.67 24.80 -4.46
CA ILE A 200 4.73 23.35 -4.47
C ILE A 200 5.85 22.93 -5.41
N ASP A 201 6.79 22.14 -4.90
CA ASP A 201 7.80 21.47 -5.71
C ASP A 201 7.54 19.95 -5.66
N ILE A 202 7.28 19.36 -6.82
CA ILE A 202 7.03 17.92 -6.98
C ILE A 202 8.32 17.25 -7.45
N ALA A 203 9.08 16.68 -6.53
CA ALA A 203 10.25 15.90 -6.89
C ALA A 203 9.88 14.45 -7.23
N ARG A 204 10.60 13.87 -8.19
CA ARG A 204 10.47 12.46 -8.55
C ARG A 204 11.82 11.78 -8.44
N GLU A 205 11.99 11.01 -7.39
CA GLU A 205 13.21 10.26 -7.16
C GLU A 205 12.88 8.77 -6.94
N ASN A 206 13.54 7.88 -7.67
CA ASN A 206 13.40 6.43 -7.52
C ASN A 206 11.94 5.92 -7.51
N ASN A 207 11.08 6.44 -8.41
CA ASN A 207 9.66 6.04 -8.54
C ASN A 207 8.79 6.44 -7.33
N VAL A 208 9.29 7.35 -6.47
CA VAL A 208 8.54 8.02 -5.41
C VAL A 208 8.32 9.46 -5.86
N THR A 209 7.06 9.90 -5.81
CA THR A 209 6.70 11.30 -6.02
C THR A 209 6.62 11.95 -4.66
N SER A 210 7.50 12.90 -4.38
CA SER A 210 7.48 13.68 -3.16
C SER A 210 7.00 15.10 -3.45
N LEU A 211 6.26 15.66 -2.51
CA LEU A 211 5.64 16.97 -2.60
C LEU A 211 6.21 17.82 -1.48
N SER A 212 7.07 18.77 -1.82
CA SER A 212 7.49 19.81 -0.88
C SER A 212 6.53 21.01 -1.02
N VAL A 213 6.19 21.62 0.12
CA VAL A 213 5.34 22.81 0.15
C VAL A 213 6.02 23.89 0.98
N GLU A 214 6.27 25.01 0.35
CA GLU A 214 6.71 26.26 0.98
C GLU A 214 5.53 27.23 0.99
N MET A 215 5.33 27.92 2.11
CA MET A 215 4.12 28.70 2.37
C MET A 215 4.48 30.08 2.92
N ARG A 216 3.66 31.08 2.59
CA ARG A 216 3.74 32.43 3.18
C ARG A 216 2.44 32.81 3.86
N ASN A 217 2.58 33.53 4.97
CA ASN A 217 1.50 33.96 5.87
C ASN A 217 0.58 32.79 6.24
N THR A 218 1.17 31.73 6.77
CA THR A 218 0.44 30.51 7.06
C THR A 218 -0.25 30.59 8.43
N THR A 219 -1.46 30.05 8.50
CA THR A 219 -2.15 29.74 9.75
C THR A 219 -2.45 28.25 9.77
N GLN A 220 -1.88 27.53 10.71
CA GLN A 220 -2.06 26.10 10.88
C GLN A 220 -2.84 25.80 12.16
N TRP A 221 -3.82 24.92 12.05
CA TRP A 221 -4.47 24.28 13.18
C TRP A 221 -4.13 22.80 13.23
N THR A 222 -3.77 22.30 14.41
CA THR A 222 -3.51 20.88 14.64
C THR A 222 -4.31 20.39 15.84
N ARG A 223 -4.95 19.22 15.71
CA ARG A 223 -5.72 18.63 16.80
C ARG A 223 -4.83 18.29 17.99
N SER A 224 -5.21 18.73 19.19
CA SER A 224 -4.55 18.38 20.46
C SER A 224 -5.24 17.18 21.11
N ALA A 225 -4.49 16.40 21.90
CA ALA A 225 -5.01 15.24 22.62
C ALA A 225 -5.98 15.62 23.77
N GLU A 226 -5.89 16.85 24.28
CA GLU A 226 -6.60 17.29 25.51
C GLU A 226 -7.67 18.39 25.29
N GLY A 227 -8.01 18.77 24.05
CA GLY A 227 -9.06 19.78 23.84
C GLY A 227 -9.08 20.46 22.47
N ALA A 228 -9.49 21.75 22.46
CA ALA A 228 -9.49 22.59 21.27
C ALA A 228 -8.06 22.69 20.73
N GLY A 229 -7.82 22.20 19.50
CA GLY A 229 -6.49 22.08 18.92
C GLY A 229 -5.68 23.38 18.90
N VAL A 230 -4.37 23.26 18.66
CA VAL A 230 -3.44 24.39 18.69
C VAL A 230 -3.47 25.13 17.36
N LEU A 231 -3.66 26.44 17.41
CA LEU A 231 -3.52 27.35 16.27
C LEU A 231 -2.14 28.01 16.31
N LYS A 232 -1.36 27.91 15.23
CA LYS A 232 -0.05 28.56 15.07
C LYS A 232 -0.06 29.38 13.77
N GLY A 233 0.38 30.64 13.85
CA GLY A 233 0.60 31.50 12.70
C GLY A 233 2.10 31.70 12.46
N ALA A 234 2.54 31.67 11.21
CA ALA A 234 3.92 31.94 10.84
C ALA A 234 4.00 32.79 9.54
N PRO A 235 4.90 33.79 9.48
CA PRO A 235 5.11 34.59 8.26
C PRO A 235 5.57 33.74 7.08
N GLU A 236 6.41 32.74 7.36
CA GLU A 236 6.88 31.74 6.41
C GLU A 236 6.79 30.38 7.09
N GLY A 237 6.38 29.37 6.33
CA GLY A 237 6.26 28.00 6.79
C GLY A 237 6.74 27.05 5.71
N ARG A 238 7.54 26.06 6.09
CA ARG A 238 7.92 24.97 5.21
C ARG A 238 7.49 23.68 5.90
N LEU A 239 6.95 22.74 5.12
CA LEU A 239 6.80 21.39 5.64
C LEU A 239 8.20 20.84 5.92
N THR A 240 8.48 20.49 7.17
CA THR A 240 9.78 19.97 7.62
C THR A 240 10.21 18.70 6.87
N HIS A 241 9.24 17.96 6.32
CA HIS A 241 9.48 16.82 5.45
C HIS A 241 8.58 16.87 4.22
N GLU A 242 9.10 16.41 3.08
CA GLU A 242 8.33 16.27 1.85
C GLU A 242 7.18 15.26 2.07
N ILE A 243 5.97 15.61 1.64
CA ILE A 243 4.85 14.69 1.64
C ILE A 243 5.12 13.68 0.53
N ASN A 244 5.59 12.50 0.92
CA ASN A 244 5.68 11.37 0.01
C ASN A 244 4.27 10.98 -0.41
N LEU A 245 3.88 11.39 -1.60
CA LEU A 245 2.64 10.94 -2.21
C LEU A 245 2.82 9.45 -2.43
N PRO A 246 1.88 8.61 -1.98
CA PRO A 246 1.99 7.18 -2.15
C PRO A 246 2.23 6.88 -3.63
N SER A 247 3.42 6.36 -3.97
CA SER A 247 3.67 5.96 -5.35
C SER A 247 2.66 4.86 -5.67
N LEU A 248 1.74 5.16 -6.60
CA LEU A 248 0.73 4.21 -7.01
C LEU A 248 1.37 2.91 -7.54
N THR A 249 2.64 2.99 -7.93
CA THR A 249 3.48 1.94 -8.49
C THR A 249 3.97 0.91 -7.47
N ASN A 250 4.67 1.32 -6.39
CA ASN A 250 5.32 0.38 -5.46
C ASN A 250 4.43 -0.06 -4.30
N GLN A 251 3.29 0.61 -4.06
CA GLN A 251 2.37 0.23 -2.99
C GLN A 251 1.32 -0.79 -3.43
N ARG A 252 1.03 -0.91 -4.73
CA ARG A 252 0.07 -1.88 -5.24
C ARG A 252 0.76 -3.23 -5.40
N LEU A 253 0.50 -4.14 -4.45
CA LEU A 253 0.97 -5.53 -4.51
C LEU A 253 0.63 -6.25 -5.84
N THR A 254 -0.35 -5.76 -6.60
CA THR A 254 -0.67 -6.24 -7.94
C THR A 254 0.40 -5.95 -8.99
N ALA A 255 1.19 -4.89 -8.81
CA ALA A 255 2.28 -4.48 -9.71
C ALA A 255 3.62 -5.19 -9.40
N LEU A 256 3.69 -5.95 -8.31
CA LEU A 256 4.90 -6.66 -7.89
C LEU A 256 4.98 -8.06 -8.49
N SER A 257 6.16 -8.45 -8.97
CA SER A 257 6.40 -9.81 -9.47
C SER A 257 6.42 -10.82 -8.32
N MET A 258 6.46 -12.11 -8.64
CA MET A 258 6.61 -13.16 -7.63
C MET A 258 7.88 -12.99 -6.77
N GLY A 259 8.99 -12.57 -7.40
CA GLY A 259 10.26 -12.33 -6.71
C GLY A 259 10.14 -11.16 -5.73
N ASP A 260 9.59 -10.04 -6.21
CA ASP A 260 9.39 -8.84 -5.39
C ASP A 260 8.44 -9.11 -4.22
N LEU A 261 7.37 -9.89 -4.44
CA LEU A 261 6.45 -10.28 -3.38
C LEU A 261 7.13 -11.13 -2.30
N ARG A 262 8.04 -12.03 -2.68
CA ARG A 262 8.81 -12.83 -1.71
C ARG A 262 9.83 -11.97 -0.96
N ASN A 263 10.52 -11.08 -1.66
CA ASN A 263 11.43 -10.11 -1.02
C ASN A 263 10.68 -9.29 0.04
N LEU A 264 9.46 -8.86 -0.27
CA LEU A 264 8.61 -8.11 0.65
C LEU A 264 8.15 -8.93 1.87
N GLN A 265 8.09 -10.26 1.77
CA GLN A 265 7.83 -11.13 2.93
C GLN A 265 9.07 -11.28 3.82
N GLU A 266 10.26 -11.30 3.22
CA GLU A 266 11.54 -11.35 3.94
C GLU A 266 11.87 -9.99 4.60
N HIS A 267 11.51 -8.89 3.93
CA HIS A 267 11.72 -7.51 4.36
C HIS A 267 10.39 -6.73 4.46
N PRO A 268 9.51 -7.07 5.43
CA PRO A 268 8.20 -6.45 5.54
C PRO A 268 8.27 -4.95 5.84
N GLU A 269 9.39 -4.45 6.38
CA GLU A 269 9.69 -3.02 6.58
C GLU A 269 9.68 -2.17 5.30
N GLU A 270 9.89 -2.77 4.13
CA GLU A 270 9.81 -2.05 2.84
C GLU A 270 8.35 -1.71 2.49
N TYR A 271 7.38 -2.47 3.02
CA TYR A 271 5.97 -2.23 2.76
C TYR A 271 5.46 -1.04 3.57
N SER A 272 4.92 -0.02 2.89
CA SER A 272 4.60 1.28 3.52
C SER A 272 3.67 1.20 4.74
N TYR A 273 2.71 0.27 4.75
CA TYR A 273 1.81 0.11 5.91
C TYR A 273 2.52 -0.51 7.11
N VAL A 274 3.39 -1.49 6.87
CA VAL A 274 4.22 -2.09 7.93
C VAL A 274 5.26 -1.08 8.39
N LYS A 275 5.91 -0.34 7.48
CA LYS A 275 6.84 0.75 7.82
C LYS A 275 6.21 1.78 8.75
N LYS A 276 5.00 2.26 8.43
CA LYS A 276 4.25 3.20 9.29
C LYS A 276 3.96 2.62 10.67
N ALA A 277 3.54 1.35 10.74
CA ALA A 277 3.27 0.69 12.01
C ALA A 277 4.56 0.44 12.83
N ALA A 278 5.67 0.13 12.16
CA ALA A 278 6.98 -0.08 12.76
C ALA A 278 7.53 1.22 13.34
N ILE A 279 7.43 2.33 12.59
CA ILE A 279 7.76 3.67 13.08
C ILE A 279 6.92 4.01 14.31
N SER A 280 5.60 3.74 14.28
CA SER A 280 4.73 4.02 15.42
C SER A 280 5.13 3.23 16.68
N LEU A 281 5.49 1.95 16.54
CA LEU A 281 6.02 1.16 17.66
C LEU A 281 7.36 1.71 18.16
N LYS A 282 8.28 2.01 17.23
CA LYS A 282 9.58 2.61 17.54
C LYS A 282 9.42 3.90 18.33
N THR A 283 8.55 4.81 17.91
CA THR A 283 8.26 6.05 18.63
C THR A 283 7.76 5.80 20.04
N ASN A 284 6.82 4.87 20.24
CA ASN A 284 6.31 4.57 21.58
C ASN A 284 7.37 3.91 22.48
N LEU A 285 8.27 3.10 21.91
CA LEU A 285 9.40 2.54 22.63
C LEU A 285 10.38 3.63 23.04
N SER A 286 10.77 4.51 22.12
CA SER A 286 11.68 5.62 22.40
C SER A 286 11.13 6.56 23.49
N ILE A 287 9.83 6.89 23.45
CA ILE A 287 9.17 7.70 24.48
C ILE A 287 9.29 7.02 25.86
N TYR A 288 8.97 5.73 25.93
CA TYR A 288 9.00 4.99 27.19
C TYR A 288 10.42 4.85 27.75
N GLU A 289 11.39 4.52 26.90
CA GLU A 289 12.79 4.38 27.31
C GLU A 289 13.37 5.72 27.75
N PHE A 290 13.02 6.81 27.08
CA PHE A 290 13.41 8.17 27.46
C PHE A 290 12.83 8.55 28.84
N GLN A 291 11.52 8.38 29.04
CA GLN A 291 10.87 8.66 30.32
C GLN A 291 11.43 7.82 31.47
N THR A 292 11.67 6.53 31.22
CA THR A 292 12.25 5.60 32.20
C THR A 292 13.69 6.00 32.56
N SER A 293 14.45 6.48 31.58
CA SER A 293 15.83 6.94 31.82
C SER A 293 15.86 8.20 32.68
N ILE A 294 14.94 9.15 32.46
CA ILE A 294 14.78 10.33 33.32
C ILE A 294 14.34 9.91 34.73
N HIS A 295 13.34 9.02 34.83
CA HIS A 295 12.86 8.51 36.11
C HIS A 295 14.00 7.90 36.94
N ASN A 296 14.80 7.03 36.34
CA ASN A 296 15.94 6.39 37.00
C ASN A 296 17.00 7.41 37.41
N GLN A 297 17.32 8.38 36.55
CA GLN A 297 18.30 9.42 36.86
C GLN A 297 17.84 10.26 38.06
N VAL A 298 16.59 10.76 38.05
CA VAL A 298 16.05 11.56 39.15
C VAL A 298 15.95 10.73 40.44
N ALA A 299 15.57 9.45 40.36
CA ALA A 299 15.50 8.58 41.53
C ALA A 299 16.88 8.27 42.15
N GLU A 300 17.96 8.22 41.36
CA GLU A 300 19.32 7.95 41.84
C GLU A 300 20.03 9.20 42.36
N THR A 301 19.91 10.34 41.68
CA THR A 301 20.66 11.57 42.01
C THR A 301 19.83 12.62 42.75
N GLY A 302 18.49 12.57 42.66
CA GLY A 302 17.58 13.64 43.09
C GLY A 302 17.59 14.87 42.18
N GLU A 303 18.39 14.86 41.10
CA GLU A 303 18.63 16.03 40.25
C GLU A 303 18.76 15.65 38.76
N LEU A 304 18.11 16.42 37.88
CA LEU A 304 18.25 16.34 36.43
C LEU A 304 19.00 17.57 35.90
N GLN A 305 20.10 17.34 35.18
CA GLN A 305 20.89 18.43 34.58
C GLN A 305 20.58 18.57 33.09
N CYS A 306 20.20 19.77 32.68
CA CYS A 306 19.86 20.10 31.30
C CYS A 306 20.64 21.34 30.82
N VAL A 307 20.89 21.43 29.52
CA VAL A 307 21.50 22.59 28.86
C VAL A 307 20.51 23.10 27.81
N SER A 308 20.26 24.40 27.79
CA SER A 308 19.43 25.03 26.75
C SER A 308 20.28 25.39 25.54
N ASP A 309 19.85 24.97 24.34
CA ASP A 309 20.49 25.37 23.08
C ASP A 309 20.34 26.87 22.83
N GLU A 310 19.24 27.47 23.32
CA GLU A 310 19.01 28.90 23.27
C GLU A 310 19.60 29.57 24.53
N GLY A 311 20.81 30.12 24.39
CA GLY A 311 21.38 31.06 25.37
C GLY A 311 22.38 30.49 26.39
N ASP A 312 22.91 29.29 26.14
CA ASP A 312 24.03 28.66 26.89
C ASP A 312 23.82 28.65 28.43
N ARG A 313 22.57 28.40 28.84
CA ARG A 313 22.18 28.30 30.26
C ARG A 313 22.07 26.84 30.66
N ARG A 314 22.64 26.52 31.82
CA ARG A 314 22.48 25.21 32.44
C ARG A 314 21.35 25.26 33.45
N PHE A 315 20.47 24.28 33.41
CA PHE A 315 19.35 24.12 34.31
C PHE A 315 19.57 22.86 35.15
N VAL A 316 19.52 23.01 36.46
CA VAL A 316 19.52 21.90 37.40
C VAL A 316 18.13 21.81 38.01
N ILE A 317 17.43 20.71 37.76
CA ILE A 317 16.07 20.46 38.21
C ILE A 317 16.14 19.44 39.35
N GLU A 318 15.87 19.89 40.57
CA GLU A 318 15.76 19.07 41.77
C GLU A 318 14.29 18.70 41.97
N ALA A 319 13.98 17.41 42.14
CA ALA A 319 12.62 16.92 42.36
C ALA A 319 12.64 15.60 43.15
N ASP A 320 11.53 15.28 43.84
CA ASP A 320 11.40 14.03 44.62
C ASP A 320 11.19 12.79 43.72
N GLY A 321 10.82 13.02 42.47
CA GLY A 321 10.61 11.98 41.47
C GLY A 321 10.15 12.55 40.14
N PHE A 322 10.00 11.66 39.16
CA PHE A 322 9.51 11.99 37.83
C PHE A 322 8.60 10.86 37.34
N ASP A 323 7.34 11.17 37.01
CA ASP A 323 6.37 10.18 36.53
C ASP A 323 5.51 10.74 35.39
N GLU A 324 5.31 9.93 34.35
CA GLU A 324 4.54 10.27 33.13
C GLU A 324 4.82 11.65 32.51
N GLY A 325 6.04 12.18 32.63
CA GLY A 325 6.40 13.52 32.09
C GLY A 325 6.27 14.67 33.10
N LEU A 326 5.85 14.39 34.33
CA LEU A 326 5.67 15.37 35.41
C LEU A 326 6.72 15.15 36.52
N PHE A 327 7.26 16.25 37.04
CA PHE A 327 8.10 16.21 38.23
C PHE A 327 7.25 16.19 39.51
N VAL A 328 7.67 15.40 40.50
CA VAL A 328 7.00 15.29 41.80
C VAL A 328 7.56 16.33 42.75
N ALA A 329 6.67 17.06 43.42
CA ALA A 329 7.03 18.09 44.39
C ALA A 329 7.72 17.51 45.63
N PRO A 330 8.63 18.27 46.28
CA PRO A 330 9.02 19.66 45.98
C PRO A 330 9.94 19.79 44.76
N ILE A 331 9.66 20.78 43.90
CA ILE A 331 10.43 21.05 42.67
C ILE A 331 11.23 22.33 42.84
N ARG A 332 12.53 22.28 42.53
CA ARG A 332 13.39 23.46 42.48
C ARG A 332 14.21 23.43 41.19
N VAL A 333 14.14 24.51 40.42
CA VAL A 333 14.89 24.67 39.17
C VAL A 333 15.90 25.80 39.34
N THR A 334 17.19 25.46 39.27
CA THR A 334 18.28 26.44 39.33
C THR A 334 18.82 26.69 37.92
N ALA A 335 18.63 27.91 37.43
CA ALA A 335 19.23 28.38 36.18
C ALA A 335 20.61 28.98 36.47
N ILE A 336 21.65 28.47 35.80
CA ILE A 336 23.04 28.90 35.93
C ILE A 336 23.46 29.51 34.59
N THR A 337 23.86 30.77 34.60
CA THR A 337 24.44 31.44 33.43
C THR A 337 25.95 31.19 33.34
N ASP A 338 26.58 31.44 32.19
CA ASP A 338 28.03 31.31 32.02
C ASP A 338 28.86 32.17 32.99
N ASN A 339 28.32 33.31 33.41
CA ASN A 339 28.94 34.17 34.41
C ASN A 339 28.86 33.60 35.85
N GLY A 340 28.23 32.44 36.03
CA GLY A 340 28.05 31.79 37.32
C GLY A 340 26.86 32.31 38.14
N ASP A 341 26.06 33.23 37.59
CA ASP A 341 24.86 33.73 38.28
C ASP A 341 23.82 32.62 38.38
N ARG A 342 23.33 32.41 39.61
CA ARG A 342 22.31 31.40 39.92
C ARG A 342 20.96 32.07 40.17
N ASN A 343 19.97 31.73 39.37
CA ASN A 343 18.60 32.13 39.58
C ASN A 343 17.76 30.91 39.96
N VAL A 344 17.06 30.99 41.09
CA VAL A 344 16.25 29.87 41.62
C VAL A 344 14.79 30.11 41.30
N LEU A 345 14.20 29.14 40.63
CA LEU A 345 12.80 29.08 40.21
C LEU A 345 12.13 27.95 40.99
N ASN A 346 11.06 28.26 41.72
CA ASN A 346 10.28 27.27 42.46
C ASN A 346 8.88 27.15 41.83
N PRO A 347 8.68 26.22 40.88
CA PRO A 347 7.37 25.97 40.29
C PRO A 347 6.50 25.09 41.20
N GLU A 348 5.18 25.31 41.17
CA GLU A 348 4.23 24.36 41.78
C GLU A 348 4.08 23.10 40.92
N ARG A 349 4.16 23.25 39.59
CA ARG A 349 4.14 22.14 38.63
C ARG A 349 5.21 22.34 37.55
N ALA A 350 5.92 21.27 37.22
CA ALA A 350 6.83 21.24 36.09
C ALA A 350 6.63 19.95 35.28
N SER A 351 6.63 20.07 33.95
CA SER A 351 6.52 18.95 33.02
C SER A 351 7.53 19.06 31.88
N LEU A 352 7.98 17.91 31.38
CA LEU A 352 8.81 17.82 30.18
C LEU A 352 7.93 17.39 29.00
N GLU A 353 7.73 18.32 28.06
CA GLU A 353 7.10 18.06 26.78
C GLU A 353 8.16 17.67 25.76
N THR A 354 8.07 16.45 25.23
CA THR A 354 9.04 15.90 24.27
C THR A 354 8.40 15.76 22.89
N GLU A 355 9.08 16.25 21.87
CA GLU A 355 8.67 16.04 20.48
C GLU A 355 9.49 14.92 19.86
N PHE A 356 8.83 13.84 19.46
CA PHE A 356 9.44 12.71 18.76
C PHE A 356 8.98 12.66 17.31
N GLU A 357 9.92 12.52 16.39
CA GLU A 357 9.64 12.33 14.97
C GLU A 357 10.36 11.07 14.46
N LEU A 358 9.63 10.16 13.82
CA LEU A 358 10.15 8.88 13.31
C LEU A 358 10.89 8.02 14.37
N GLY A 359 10.59 8.23 15.65
CA GLY A 359 11.21 7.55 16.78
C GLY A 359 12.53 8.14 17.24
N VAL A 360 12.86 9.34 16.76
CA VAL A 360 14.01 10.16 17.20
C VAL A 360 13.48 11.35 17.98
N LEU A 361 14.13 11.65 19.11
CA LEU A 361 13.83 12.84 19.91
C LEU A 361 14.30 14.09 19.15
N GLN A 362 13.40 15.01 18.85
CA GLN A 362 13.70 16.26 18.14
C GLN A 362 13.97 17.40 19.11
N SER A 363 13.09 17.57 20.09
CA SER A 363 13.20 18.64 21.08
C SER A 363 12.62 18.20 22.42
N THR A 364 13.13 18.78 23.49
CA THR A 364 12.55 18.66 24.83
C THR A 364 12.29 20.07 25.34
N THR A 365 11.08 20.32 25.82
CA THR A 365 10.64 21.60 26.33
C THR A 365 10.23 21.44 27.79
N LEU A 366 10.80 22.24 28.68
CA LEU A 366 10.39 22.29 30.08
C LEU A 366 9.30 23.35 30.21
N VAL A 367 8.12 22.91 30.66
CA VAL A 367 6.99 23.79 30.96
C VAL A 367 6.83 23.84 32.46
N MET A 368 6.91 25.05 33.02
CA MET A 368 6.73 25.31 34.45
C MET A 368 5.53 26.22 34.66
N ARG A 369 4.69 25.89 35.63
CA ARG A 369 3.49 26.67 35.99
C ARG A 369 3.56 27.14 37.44
N ASP A 370 2.97 28.32 37.67
CA ASP A 370 2.90 28.99 38.96
C ASP A 370 4.29 29.13 39.61
N VAL A 371 5.20 29.76 38.87
CA VAL A 371 6.62 29.83 39.22
C VAL A 371 6.90 31.03 40.12
N VAL A 372 7.42 30.78 41.31
CA VAL A 372 7.93 31.82 42.19
C VAL A 372 9.43 32.02 41.94
N VAL A 373 9.80 33.22 41.53
CA VAL A 373 11.19 33.60 41.24
C VAL A 373 11.78 34.30 42.45
N GLY A 374 12.91 33.78 42.97
CA GLY A 374 13.67 34.47 44.01
C GLY A 374 13.04 34.47 45.41
N VAL A 375 12.50 33.32 45.85
CA VAL A 375 11.88 33.14 47.18
C VAL A 375 12.75 33.72 48.30
N GLY A 376 12.22 34.68 49.05
CA GLY A 376 12.90 35.28 50.20
C GLY A 376 13.96 36.34 49.86
N LYS A 377 14.03 36.84 48.62
CA LYS A 377 14.86 37.99 48.21
C LYS A 377 13.99 39.22 47.88
N ILE A 378 14.58 40.42 47.97
CA ILE A 378 13.94 41.67 47.52
C ILE A 378 13.75 41.56 45.99
N GLY A 379 12.49 41.50 45.53
CA GLY A 379 12.13 41.30 44.11
C GLY A 379 11.42 39.99 43.79
N GLU A 380 10.89 39.26 44.79
CA GLU A 380 10.04 38.08 44.60
C GLU A 380 8.90 38.38 43.63
N ASN A 381 8.79 37.56 42.59
CA ASN A 381 7.82 37.75 41.52
C ASN A 381 7.22 36.40 41.13
N GLN A 382 5.91 36.36 40.98
CA GLN A 382 5.17 35.17 40.58
C GLN A 382 4.85 35.26 39.09
N ARG A 383 5.23 34.22 38.35
CA ARG A 383 4.94 34.09 36.91
C ARG A 383 3.99 32.93 36.69
N GLY A 384 2.94 33.15 35.91
CA GLY A 384 1.93 32.12 35.65
C GLY A 384 2.50 30.92 34.88
N GLU A 385 3.31 31.17 33.85
CA GLU A 385 3.93 30.11 33.05
C GLU A 385 5.30 30.54 32.55
N ILE A 386 6.26 29.61 32.60
CA ILE A 386 7.60 29.77 32.01
C ILE A 386 7.87 28.53 31.17
N VAL A 387 8.16 28.75 29.89
CA VAL A 387 8.51 27.69 28.92
C VAL A 387 9.97 27.84 28.55
N ILE A 388 10.72 26.75 28.64
CA ILE A 388 12.12 26.69 28.22
C ILE A 388 12.22 25.64 27.11
N PRO A 389 12.30 26.08 25.84
CA PRO A 389 12.41 25.18 24.70
C PRO A 389 13.83 24.61 24.56
N SER A 390 13.98 23.59 23.72
CA SER A 390 15.27 23.08 23.23
C SER A 390 16.28 22.73 24.33
N LEU A 391 15.82 21.96 25.32
CA LEU A 391 16.66 21.41 26.39
C LEU A 391 17.32 20.10 25.97
N GLN A 392 18.64 20.04 26.14
CA GLN A 392 19.43 18.81 26.05
C GLN A 392 19.70 18.28 27.46
N ILE A 393 19.32 17.04 27.73
CA ILE A 393 19.53 16.42 29.04
C ILE A 393 20.93 15.81 29.11
N MET A 394 21.74 16.22 30.08
CA MET A 394 23.11 15.71 30.24
C MET A 394 23.11 14.31 30.86
N GLY A 395 23.93 13.42 30.31
CA GLY A 395 24.12 12.04 30.79
C GLY A 395 23.19 11.01 30.14
N LEU A 396 22.20 11.43 29.36
CA LEU A 396 21.37 10.54 28.56
C LEU A 396 21.97 10.40 27.16
N SER A 397 22.68 9.30 26.92
CA SER A 397 22.89 8.84 25.54
C SER A 397 21.54 8.33 25.05
N THR A 398 20.88 9.10 24.19
CA THR A 398 19.87 8.53 23.30
C THR A 398 20.61 7.47 22.49
N GLN A 399 20.53 6.20 22.91
CA GLN A 399 20.96 5.11 22.05
C GLN A 399 20.18 5.30 20.77
N ASP A 400 20.91 5.65 19.73
CA ASP A 400 20.39 5.92 18.41
C ASP A 400 19.69 4.65 17.94
N VAL A 401 18.36 4.58 18.13
CA VAL A 401 17.49 3.55 17.54
C VAL A 401 17.48 3.69 16.00
N SER A 402 18.41 4.48 15.42
CA SER A 402 18.54 4.86 14.02
C SER A 402 19.15 3.74 13.16
N GLU A 403 19.89 2.79 13.75
CA GLU A 403 20.42 1.64 13.01
C GLU A 403 19.37 0.55 12.84
N VAL A 404 18.59 0.65 11.75
CA VAL A 404 17.84 -0.43 11.08
C VAL A 404 17.34 -1.53 12.03
N VAL A 405 16.39 -1.18 12.89
CA VAL A 405 15.76 -2.17 13.78
C VAL A 405 14.78 -2.98 12.94
N SER A 406 15.18 -4.19 12.57
CA SER A 406 14.30 -5.20 11.95
C SER A 406 12.96 -5.23 12.67
N THR A 407 11.88 -5.41 11.91
CA THR A 407 10.51 -5.53 12.46
C THR A 407 10.43 -6.60 13.57
N GLN A 408 11.24 -7.65 13.46
CA GLN A 408 11.32 -8.71 14.47
C GLN A 408 11.93 -8.22 15.79
N SER A 409 13.02 -7.46 15.75
CA SER A 409 13.62 -6.87 16.95
C SER A 409 12.70 -5.83 17.62
N LEU A 410 11.99 -5.02 16.83
CA LEU A 410 10.99 -4.08 17.38
C LEU A 410 9.86 -4.82 18.10
N LEU A 411 9.34 -5.90 17.48
CA LEU A 411 8.30 -6.72 18.10
C LEU A 411 8.81 -7.43 19.36
N GLN A 412 10.03 -7.97 19.35
CA GLN A 412 10.61 -8.62 20.53
C GLN A 412 10.74 -7.62 21.69
N ARG A 413 11.21 -6.40 21.43
CA ARG A 413 11.30 -5.34 22.44
C ARG A 413 9.92 -4.88 22.91
N GLY A 414 8.98 -4.71 21.98
CA GLY A 414 7.59 -4.39 22.29
C GLY A 414 6.91 -5.46 23.16
N ASP A 415 7.15 -6.74 22.91
CA ASP A 415 6.59 -7.86 23.67
C ASP A 415 7.14 -7.90 25.11
N GLN A 416 8.42 -7.56 25.32
CA GLN A 416 9.02 -7.43 26.67
C GLN A 416 8.35 -6.33 27.51
N LEU A 417 8.00 -5.20 26.89
CA LEU A 417 7.46 -4.03 27.56
C LEU A 417 5.93 -3.96 27.56
N SER A 418 5.27 -4.83 26.79
CA SER A 418 3.80 -4.93 26.69
C SER A 418 3.06 -5.12 28.01
N PRO A 419 3.59 -5.83 29.04
CA PRO A 419 2.93 -5.93 30.34
C PRO A 419 2.89 -4.61 31.12
N TYR A 420 3.84 -3.71 30.87
CA TYR A 420 4.03 -2.48 31.64
C TYR A 420 3.40 -1.26 30.98
N ASN A 421 3.18 -1.28 29.65
CA ASN A 421 2.65 -0.12 28.94
C ASN A 421 1.61 -0.51 27.86
N LEU A 422 0.39 0.00 28.01
CA LEU A 422 -0.73 -0.28 27.09
C LEU A 422 -0.51 0.31 25.68
N ARG A 423 0.17 1.46 25.55
CA ARG A 423 0.46 2.09 24.24
C ARG A 423 1.45 1.25 23.44
N ILE A 424 2.47 0.69 24.10
CA ILE A 424 3.43 -0.25 23.48
C ILE A 424 2.70 -1.52 23.05
N LYS A 425 1.88 -2.11 23.92
CA LYS A 425 1.07 -3.30 23.60
C LYS A 425 0.18 -3.09 22.37
N ASN A 426 -0.51 -1.95 22.30
CA ASN A 426 -1.40 -1.63 21.18
C ASN A 426 -0.63 -1.39 19.87
N SER A 427 0.51 -0.70 19.92
CA SER A 427 1.36 -0.46 18.74
C SER A 427 2.05 -1.75 18.24
N ALA A 428 2.50 -2.62 19.14
CA ALA A 428 3.04 -3.94 18.80
C ALA A 428 1.99 -4.85 18.16
N ALA A 429 0.77 -4.90 18.73
CA ALA A 429 -0.35 -5.61 18.13
C ALA A 429 -0.73 -5.02 16.75
N ASN A 430 -0.65 -3.69 16.59
CA ASN A 430 -0.90 -3.04 15.31
C ASN A 430 0.14 -3.41 14.24
N LEU A 431 1.43 -3.43 14.59
CA LEU A 431 2.50 -3.87 13.70
C LEU A 431 2.30 -5.34 13.28
N ARG A 432 2.04 -6.22 14.26
CA ARG A 432 1.78 -7.65 14.00
C ARG A 432 0.60 -7.87 13.05
N ARG A 433 -0.50 -7.12 13.22
CA ARG A 433 -1.65 -7.17 12.30
C ARG A 433 -1.28 -6.80 10.88
N HIS A 434 -0.45 -5.77 10.67
CA HIS A 434 -0.05 -5.35 9.33
C HIS A 434 0.92 -6.34 8.66
N ILE A 435 1.80 -6.99 9.43
CA ILE A 435 2.67 -8.07 8.92
C ILE A 435 1.81 -9.27 8.48
N VAL A 436 0.89 -9.72 9.34
CA VAL A 436 -0.03 -10.83 8.98
C VAL A 436 -0.91 -10.46 7.78
N ALA A 437 -1.40 -9.23 7.70
CA ALA A 437 -2.14 -8.76 6.54
C ALA A 437 -1.29 -8.79 5.27
N LEU A 438 -0.03 -8.34 5.33
CA LEU A 438 0.91 -8.41 4.21
C LEU A 438 1.10 -9.85 3.74
N ASP A 439 1.38 -10.78 4.66
CA ASP A 439 1.54 -12.19 4.33
C ASP A 439 0.30 -12.81 3.68
N ASN A 440 -0.88 -12.54 4.24
CA ASN A 440 -2.14 -12.99 3.67
C ASN A 440 -2.35 -12.43 2.26
N HIS A 441 -2.08 -11.13 2.06
CA HIS A 441 -2.19 -10.50 0.76
C HIS A 441 -1.23 -11.11 -0.27
N VAL A 442 0.02 -11.38 0.13
CA VAL A 442 1.03 -12.02 -0.73
C VAL A 442 0.59 -13.44 -1.08
N ALA A 443 0.26 -14.26 -0.08
CA ALA A 443 -0.18 -15.64 -0.27
C ALA A 443 -1.43 -15.74 -1.17
N GLY A 444 -2.43 -14.87 -0.91
CA GLY A 444 -3.64 -14.79 -1.74
C GLY A 444 -3.32 -14.38 -3.17
N ARG A 445 -2.41 -13.43 -3.38
CA ARG A 445 -2.05 -12.98 -4.73
C ARG A 445 -1.35 -14.07 -5.52
N ILE A 446 -0.39 -14.75 -4.90
CA ILE A 446 0.34 -15.89 -5.48
C ILE A 446 -0.64 -17.00 -5.85
N GLY A 447 -1.50 -17.39 -4.91
CA GLY A 447 -2.51 -18.42 -5.11
C GLY A 447 -3.45 -18.10 -6.28
N GLN A 448 -3.91 -16.85 -6.38
CA GLN A 448 -4.78 -16.40 -7.48
C GLN A 448 -4.10 -16.53 -8.84
N ARG A 449 -2.83 -16.12 -8.95
CA ARG A 449 -2.08 -16.20 -10.22
C ARG A 449 -1.91 -17.64 -10.68
N TRP A 450 -1.64 -18.56 -9.76
CA TRP A 450 -1.59 -20.00 -10.07
C TRP A 450 -2.96 -20.56 -10.45
N ALA A 451 -4.00 -20.22 -9.70
CA ALA A 451 -5.35 -20.72 -9.96
C ALA A 451 -5.89 -20.22 -11.32
N VAL A 452 -5.65 -18.96 -11.70
CA VAL A 452 -5.98 -18.43 -13.04
C VAL A 452 -5.18 -19.15 -14.13
N SER A 453 -3.90 -19.43 -13.89
CA SER A 453 -3.03 -20.08 -14.88
C SER A 453 -3.45 -21.52 -15.21
N MET A 454 -4.22 -22.19 -14.35
CA MET A 454 -4.73 -23.54 -14.59
C MET A 454 -6.02 -23.56 -15.45
N LEU A 455 -6.75 -22.44 -15.53
CA LEU A 455 -8.00 -22.36 -16.28
C LEU A 455 -7.89 -22.71 -17.77
N PRO A 456 -6.86 -22.28 -18.52
CA PRO A 456 -6.72 -22.63 -19.95
C PRO A 456 -6.71 -24.13 -20.20
N LEU A 457 -5.86 -24.87 -19.47
CA LEU A 457 -5.77 -26.32 -19.60
C LEU A 457 -7.12 -26.99 -19.31
N LEU A 458 -7.77 -26.63 -18.21
CA LEU A 458 -9.03 -27.24 -17.81
C LEU A 458 -10.17 -26.93 -18.79
N ALA A 459 -10.26 -25.69 -19.26
CA ALA A 459 -11.29 -25.27 -20.20
C ALA A 459 -11.08 -25.88 -21.60
N ILE A 460 -9.83 -25.96 -22.07
CA ILE A 460 -9.50 -26.63 -23.34
C ILE A 460 -9.82 -28.12 -23.28
N LEU A 461 -9.44 -28.81 -22.20
CA LEU A 461 -9.74 -30.24 -22.04
C LEU A 461 -11.24 -30.48 -21.95
N LEU A 462 -11.96 -29.67 -21.17
CA LEU A 462 -13.42 -29.79 -21.05
C LEU A 462 -14.10 -29.56 -22.41
N GLY A 463 -13.72 -28.50 -23.13
CA GLY A 463 -14.24 -28.21 -24.46
C GLY A 463 -13.94 -29.30 -25.48
N SER A 464 -12.73 -29.86 -25.44
CA SER A 464 -12.34 -30.96 -26.32
C SER A 464 -13.18 -32.22 -26.10
N VAL A 465 -13.43 -32.59 -24.85
CA VAL A 465 -14.23 -33.77 -24.51
C VAL A 465 -15.71 -33.54 -24.83
N LEU A 466 -16.26 -32.37 -24.51
CA LEU A 466 -17.66 -32.04 -24.80
C LEU A 466 -17.93 -31.93 -26.30
N ALA A 467 -16.98 -31.40 -27.07
CA ALA A 467 -17.07 -31.29 -28.53
C ALA A 467 -17.28 -32.64 -29.22
N ILE A 468 -16.54 -33.67 -28.81
CA ILE A 468 -16.64 -35.03 -29.36
C ILE A 468 -17.91 -35.73 -28.87
N ARG A 469 -18.34 -35.46 -27.64
CA ARG A 469 -19.48 -36.15 -27.04
C ARG A 469 -20.84 -35.61 -27.52
N TYR A 470 -20.94 -34.31 -27.75
CA TYR A 470 -22.19 -33.63 -28.07
C TYR A 470 -22.25 -33.18 -29.54
N THR A 471 -21.89 -34.07 -30.46
CA THR A 471 -21.88 -33.83 -31.92
C THR A 471 -23.25 -33.43 -32.49
N ASN A 472 -24.34 -33.86 -31.87
CA ASN A 472 -25.71 -33.58 -32.30
C ASN A 472 -26.25 -32.21 -31.84
N LYS A 473 -25.50 -31.46 -31.02
CA LYS A 473 -25.88 -30.12 -30.56
C LYS A 473 -25.23 -29.03 -31.40
N MET A 474 -25.75 -27.81 -31.31
CA MET A 474 -25.09 -26.69 -31.98
C MET A 474 -23.72 -26.40 -31.33
N PRO A 475 -22.68 -26.02 -32.10
CA PRO A 475 -21.34 -25.79 -31.56
C PRO A 475 -21.32 -24.75 -30.42
N LEU A 476 -22.14 -23.70 -30.55
CA LEU A 476 -22.24 -22.63 -29.56
C LEU A 476 -22.86 -23.11 -28.24
N GLU A 477 -23.83 -24.04 -28.30
CA GLU A 477 -24.40 -24.66 -27.10
C GLU A 477 -23.37 -25.52 -26.36
N VAL A 478 -22.54 -26.26 -27.11
CA VAL A 478 -21.46 -27.05 -26.53
C VAL A 478 -20.42 -26.15 -25.86
N TYR A 479 -20.07 -25.03 -26.51
CA TYR A 479 -19.18 -24.05 -25.91
C TYR A 479 -19.76 -23.39 -24.65
N ALA A 480 -21.06 -23.08 -24.63
CA ALA A 480 -21.71 -22.50 -23.44
C ALA A 480 -21.57 -23.41 -22.20
N LEU A 481 -21.61 -24.73 -22.38
CA LEU A 481 -21.38 -25.72 -21.32
C LEU A 481 -19.94 -25.74 -20.77
N VAL A 482 -18.98 -25.20 -21.52
CA VAL A 482 -17.59 -25.00 -21.08
C VAL A 482 -17.43 -23.63 -20.44
N PHE A 483 -17.97 -22.61 -21.11
CA PHE A 483 -17.79 -21.21 -20.75
C PHE A 483 -18.38 -20.89 -19.37
N VAL A 484 -19.63 -21.30 -19.10
CA VAL A 484 -20.30 -20.96 -17.83
C VAL A 484 -19.55 -21.51 -16.61
N PRO A 485 -19.19 -22.81 -16.54
CA PRO A 485 -18.37 -23.32 -15.44
C PRO A 485 -17.00 -22.65 -15.33
N ALA A 486 -16.36 -22.32 -16.47
CA ALA A 486 -15.06 -21.66 -16.47
C ALA A 486 -15.13 -20.22 -15.94
N VAL A 487 -16.18 -19.47 -16.26
CA VAL A 487 -16.43 -18.13 -15.71
C VAL A 487 -16.71 -18.21 -14.22
N ILE A 488 -17.53 -19.16 -13.76
CA ILE A 488 -17.78 -19.38 -12.33
C ILE A 488 -16.46 -19.69 -11.61
N ALA A 489 -15.63 -20.58 -12.16
CA ALA A 489 -14.32 -20.88 -11.59
C ALA A 489 -13.42 -19.63 -11.52
N LEU A 490 -13.38 -18.82 -12.58
CA LEU A 490 -12.65 -17.55 -12.59
C LEU A 490 -13.14 -16.61 -11.48
N LEU A 491 -14.46 -16.42 -11.35
CA LEU A 491 -15.04 -15.55 -10.31
C LEU A 491 -14.70 -16.05 -8.90
N LEU A 492 -14.74 -17.36 -8.67
CA LEU A 492 -14.35 -17.98 -7.40
C LEU A 492 -12.87 -17.76 -7.09
N VAL A 493 -11.98 -17.77 -8.08
CA VAL A 493 -10.56 -17.42 -7.88
C VAL A 493 -10.40 -15.99 -7.36
N PHE A 494 -11.13 -15.03 -7.95
CA PHE A 494 -11.05 -13.64 -7.49
C PHE A 494 -11.71 -13.42 -6.13
N SER A 495 -12.88 -14.03 -5.90
CA SER A 495 -13.58 -13.98 -4.62
C SER A 495 -12.76 -14.60 -3.49
N GLY A 496 -12.19 -15.79 -3.70
CA GLY A 496 -11.36 -16.47 -2.69
C GLY A 496 -10.14 -15.65 -2.28
N GLY A 497 -9.44 -15.01 -3.22
CA GLY A 497 -8.33 -14.13 -2.84
C GLY A 497 -8.73 -12.77 -2.27
N GLN A 498 -9.98 -12.30 -2.45
CA GLN A 498 -10.51 -11.20 -1.62
C GLN A 498 -10.73 -11.67 -0.18
N MET A 499 -11.29 -12.86 0.03
CA MET A 499 -11.51 -13.41 1.38
C MET A 499 -10.20 -13.63 2.15
N ILE A 500 -9.11 -14.03 1.48
CA ILE A 500 -7.79 -14.15 2.11
C ILE A 500 -7.32 -12.79 2.66
N ARG A 501 -7.63 -11.69 1.97
CA ARG A 501 -7.30 -10.32 2.42
C ARG A 501 -8.09 -9.91 3.66
N ASP A 502 -9.34 -10.38 3.79
CA ASP A 502 -10.21 -10.13 4.95
C ASP A 502 -9.94 -11.10 6.13
N ALA A 503 -8.70 -11.61 6.22
CA ALA A 503 -8.21 -12.54 7.25
C ALA A 503 -8.88 -13.93 7.30
N ASN A 504 -9.67 -14.30 6.27
CA ASN A 504 -10.30 -15.61 6.14
C ASN A 504 -9.46 -16.54 5.25
N VAL A 505 -8.22 -16.84 5.68
CA VAL A 505 -7.21 -17.51 4.84
C VAL A 505 -7.67 -18.89 4.38
N GLY A 506 -8.08 -19.77 5.30
CA GLY A 506 -8.43 -21.16 4.98
C GLY A 506 -9.64 -21.27 4.05
N THR A 507 -10.73 -20.56 4.36
CA THR A 507 -11.94 -20.54 3.51
C THR A 507 -11.67 -19.84 2.19
N GLY A 508 -10.87 -18.78 2.18
CA GLY A 508 -10.46 -18.08 0.96
C GLY A 508 -9.67 -18.97 -0.01
N PHE A 509 -8.71 -19.76 0.48
CA PHE A 509 -8.01 -20.74 -0.35
C PHE A 509 -8.94 -21.84 -0.88
N PHE A 510 -9.85 -22.33 -0.05
CA PHE A 510 -10.83 -23.33 -0.47
C PHE A 510 -11.72 -22.80 -1.61
N VAL A 511 -12.33 -21.62 -1.42
CA VAL A 511 -13.16 -20.95 -2.44
C VAL A 511 -12.35 -20.67 -3.71
N MET A 512 -11.09 -20.26 -3.59
CA MET A 512 -10.23 -19.99 -4.74
C MET A 512 -9.99 -21.23 -5.62
N TRP A 513 -9.83 -22.41 -5.02
CA TRP A 513 -9.49 -23.63 -5.76
C TRP A 513 -10.68 -24.51 -6.11
N ILE A 514 -11.82 -24.39 -5.42
CA ILE A 514 -12.98 -25.26 -5.65
C ILE A 514 -13.50 -25.19 -7.08
N GLY A 515 -13.43 -24.02 -7.73
CA GLY A 515 -13.79 -23.85 -9.14
C GLY A 515 -12.93 -24.71 -10.08
N ASN A 516 -11.61 -24.69 -9.89
CA ASN A 516 -10.68 -25.51 -10.67
C ASN A 516 -10.88 -27.01 -10.39
N ILE A 517 -11.11 -27.39 -9.13
CA ILE A 517 -11.39 -28.78 -8.74
C ILE A 517 -12.68 -29.27 -9.41
N ALA A 518 -13.74 -28.45 -9.44
CA ALA A 518 -14.98 -28.77 -10.11
C ALA A 518 -14.80 -28.95 -11.63
N LEU A 519 -13.99 -28.10 -12.28
CA LEU A 519 -13.64 -28.27 -13.69
C LEU A 519 -12.87 -29.56 -13.96
N VAL A 520 -11.89 -29.90 -13.12
CA VAL A 520 -11.18 -31.20 -13.20
C VAL A 520 -12.17 -32.36 -13.11
N LEU A 521 -13.08 -32.31 -12.13
CA LEU A 521 -14.12 -33.32 -11.97
C LEU A 521 -15.02 -33.42 -13.21
N PHE A 522 -15.43 -32.29 -13.80
CA PHE A 522 -16.21 -32.29 -15.04
C PHE A 522 -15.45 -32.88 -16.23
N VAL A 523 -14.15 -32.58 -16.37
CA VAL A 523 -13.31 -33.20 -17.40
C VAL A 523 -13.29 -34.72 -17.22
N ILE A 524 -12.99 -35.20 -16.00
CA ILE A 524 -12.90 -36.63 -15.70
C ILE A 524 -14.24 -37.35 -15.93
N LEU A 525 -15.35 -36.78 -15.43
CA LEU A 525 -16.68 -37.40 -15.58
C LEU A 525 -17.12 -37.49 -17.05
N ASN A 526 -16.87 -36.45 -17.85
CA ASN A 526 -17.21 -36.47 -19.27
C ASN A 526 -16.26 -37.39 -20.05
N TRP A 527 -15.01 -37.47 -19.65
CA TRP A 527 -14.03 -38.38 -20.23
C TRP A 527 -14.39 -39.86 -19.99
N LEU A 528 -14.76 -40.21 -18.76
CA LEU A 528 -15.19 -41.57 -18.42
C LEU A 528 -16.43 -42.00 -19.21
N LYS A 529 -17.38 -41.08 -19.41
CA LYS A 529 -18.57 -41.33 -20.22
C LYS A 529 -18.24 -41.50 -21.71
N LEU A 530 -17.29 -40.73 -22.24
CA LEU A 530 -16.82 -40.87 -23.62
C LEU A 530 -16.12 -42.22 -23.86
N ARG A 531 -15.42 -42.76 -22.86
CA ARG A 531 -14.77 -44.09 -22.98
C ARG A 531 -15.77 -45.24 -22.94
N ALA A 532 -16.93 -45.05 -22.31
CA ALA A 532 -17.95 -46.08 -22.15
C ALA A 532 -18.87 -46.22 -23.38
N THR A 533 -18.93 -45.18 -24.22
CA THR A 533 -19.56 -45.17 -25.56
C THR A 533 -18.57 -45.60 -26.61
#